data_AF-A0A518U893-F1
#
_entry.id   AF-A0A518U893-F1
#
_cell.length_a   1.000
_cell.length_b   1.000
_cell.length_c   1.000
_cell.angle_alpha   90.00
_cell.angle_beta   90.00
_cell.angle_gamma   90.00
#
_symmetry.space_group_name_H-M   'P 1'
#
loop_
_entity.id
_entity.type
_entity.pdbx_description
1 polymer ?
#
loop_
_entity_poly.entity_id
_entity_poly.type
_entity_poly.pdbx_seq_one_letter_code
_entity_poly.pdbx_strand_id
1 'polypeptide(L)'
;MSRRHSTQTHPVAHPNMSKEIETYLKVGRHDPKFEAWPGNGLFERSQNGTQALSEALVAEVLARTQRCPVTTPPDDLDLRQFAHQKFSGMVKGLFPKAEQAIVISMLESSVVFLTPRNIASVLREMPWLGTAWDLANLYLASHSVELLSDEAVPILGLSIETTCYVSTDYFRSTNPFDDFVLHEAAHVFHNCKRETLGLSHSRHREWLLEIEYRKRETFAYACEAYSRLLELGRDSKHRQVLLSDLAVAPLPNDERVDGAEYLDILAEAITARNGWKRILARCSPAVVRSRTISMPVS
;
A
#
# COMPACT_ATOMS: atom_id res chain seq x y z
N MET A 1 24.47 -39.20 44.38
CA MET A 1 23.36 -38.48 43.71
C MET A 1 23.93 -37.24 43.06
N SER A 2 24.16 -37.29 41.74
CA SER A 2 24.89 -36.26 41.00
C SER A 2 23.90 -35.31 40.33
N ARG A 3 23.94 -34.01 40.69
CA ARG A 3 23.17 -32.95 40.05
C ARG A 3 23.89 -32.54 38.76
N ARG A 4 23.29 -32.83 37.60
CA ARG A 4 23.70 -32.23 36.32
C ARG A 4 23.08 -30.83 36.23
N HIS A 5 23.92 -29.82 36.16
CA HIS A 5 23.54 -28.50 35.66
C HIS A 5 23.52 -28.57 34.14
N SER A 6 22.33 -28.38 33.55
CA SER A 6 22.19 -28.12 32.12
C SER A 6 22.48 -26.65 31.88
N THR A 7 23.63 -26.36 31.28
CA THR A 7 23.97 -25.04 30.76
C THR A 7 23.12 -24.79 29.52
N GLN A 8 22.17 -23.86 29.60
CA GLN A 8 21.53 -23.29 28.40
C GLN A 8 22.59 -22.47 27.66
N THR A 9 23.06 -23.00 26.54
CA THR A 9 23.84 -22.23 25.57
C THR A 9 22.87 -21.42 24.71
N HIS A 10 22.84 -20.10 24.92
CA HIS A 10 22.32 -19.19 23.89
C HIS A 10 23.18 -19.35 22.62
N PRO A 11 22.58 -19.52 21.43
CA PRO A 11 23.36 -19.61 20.21
C PRO A 11 24.03 -18.26 19.96
N VAL A 12 25.35 -18.21 20.12
CA VAL A 12 26.16 -17.06 19.72
C VAL A 12 26.11 -17.01 18.19
N ALA A 13 25.50 -15.96 17.64
CA ALA A 13 25.48 -15.76 16.20
C ALA A 13 26.92 -15.73 15.65
N HIS A 14 27.18 -16.46 14.57
CA HIS A 14 28.47 -16.39 13.88
C HIS A 14 28.71 -14.94 13.40
N PRO A 15 29.96 -14.42 13.45
CA PRO A 15 30.27 -13.02 13.13
C PRO A 15 29.74 -12.56 11.77
N ASN A 16 29.67 -13.46 10.79
CA ASN A 16 29.10 -13.17 9.48
C ASN A 16 27.58 -13.01 9.53
N MET A 17 26.85 -13.79 10.33
CA MET A 17 25.39 -13.66 10.46
C MET A 17 25.00 -12.33 11.13
N SER A 18 25.71 -11.92 12.17
CA SER A 18 25.46 -10.62 12.83
C SER A 18 25.65 -9.45 11.86
N LYS A 19 26.72 -9.47 11.07
CA LYS A 19 26.98 -8.44 10.05
C LYS A 19 25.89 -8.40 8.97
N GLU A 20 25.39 -9.55 8.55
CA GLU A 20 24.31 -9.62 7.57
C GLU A 20 22.98 -9.11 8.15
N ILE A 21 22.68 -9.40 9.42
CA ILE A 21 21.52 -8.83 10.12
C ILE A 21 21.64 -7.31 10.18
N GLU A 22 22.78 -6.77 10.62
CA GLU A 22 23.02 -5.32 10.67
C GLU A 22 22.88 -4.67 9.29
N THR A 23 23.40 -5.33 8.25
CA THR A 23 23.28 -4.86 6.87
C THR A 23 21.82 -4.83 6.43
N TYR A 24 21.09 -5.92 6.66
CA TYR A 24 19.66 -6.00 6.32
C TYR A 24 18.84 -4.93 7.04
N LEU A 25 19.04 -4.73 8.34
CA LEU A 25 18.35 -3.67 9.08
C LEU A 25 18.66 -2.29 8.52
N LYS A 26 19.92 -2.04 8.11
CA LYS A 26 20.34 -0.74 7.60
C LYS A 26 19.87 -0.43 6.17
N VAL A 27 19.79 -1.41 5.28
CA VAL A 27 19.54 -1.14 3.84
C VAL A 27 18.39 -1.94 3.23
N GLY A 28 17.72 -2.80 3.99
CA GLY A 28 16.60 -3.63 3.52
C GLY A 28 16.98 -4.72 2.50
N ARG A 29 18.29 -4.87 2.20
CA ARG A 29 18.83 -5.87 1.28
C ARG A 29 19.59 -6.95 2.03
N HIS A 30 19.65 -8.13 1.44
CA HIS A 30 20.29 -9.31 1.99
C HIS A 30 21.05 -10.04 0.89
N ASP A 31 22.02 -10.89 1.27
CA ASP A 31 22.67 -11.80 0.33
C ASP A 31 21.65 -12.79 -0.26
N PRO A 32 21.41 -12.80 -1.60
CA PRO A 32 20.46 -13.70 -2.23
C PRO A 32 20.83 -15.19 -2.09
N LYS A 33 22.09 -15.50 -1.76
CA LYS A 33 22.56 -16.88 -1.57
C LYS A 33 22.53 -17.34 -0.12
N PHE A 34 22.30 -16.43 0.83
CA PHE A 34 22.35 -16.67 2.26
C PHE A 34 23.62 -17.44 2.68
N GLU A 35 24.80 -17.02 2.22
CA GLU A 35 26.06 -17.74 2.43
C GLU A 35 26.48 -17.81 3.90
N ALA A 36 26.10 -16.84 4.73
CA ALA A 36 26.44 -16.83 6.16
C ALA A 36 25.62 -17.79 7.04
N TRP A 37 24.56 -18.42 6.51
CA TRP A 37 23.60 -19.20 7.28
C TRP A 37 23.88 -20.70 7.15
N PRO A 38 23.64 -21.50 8.20
CA PRO A 38 23.83 -22.94 8.14
C PRO A 38 22.76 -23.61 7.25
N GLY A 39 23.13 -24.73 6.63
CA GLY A 39 22.23 -25.55 5.82
C GLY A 39 22.97 -26.35 4.75
N ASN A 40 22.45 -27.52 4.40
CA ASN A 40 23.05 -28.45 3.43
C ASN A 40 22.81 -28.06 1.95
N GLY A 41 22.35 -26.83 1.71
CA GLY A 41 22.08 -26.30 0.38
C GLY A 41 21.37 -24.95 0.44
N LEU A 42 21.19 -24.33 -0.74
CA LEU A 42 20.60 -22.99 -0.85
C LEU A 42 19.24 -22.88 -0.15
N PHE A 43 18.38 -23.89 -0.29
CA PHE A 43 17.02 -23.88 0.28
C PHE A 43 17.01 -23.82 1.81
N GLU A 44 17.79 -24.67 2.48
CA GLU A 44 17.88 -24.64 3.95
C GLU A 44 18.51 -23.34 4.44
N ARG A 45 19.58 -22.87 3.76
CA ARG A 45 20.20 -21.59 4.09
C ARG A 45 19.24 -20.43 3.92
N SER A 46 18.42 -20.41 2.87
CA SER A 46 17.44 -19.35 2.65
C SER A 46 16.32 -19.38 3.68
N GLN A 47 15.85 -20.55 4.10
CA GLN A 47 14.84 -20.64 5.17
C GLN A 47 15.39 -20.10 6.50
N ASN A 48 16.57 -20.59 6.91
CA ASN A 48 17.23 -20.13 8.14
C ASN A 48 17.57 -18.64 8.06
N GLY A 49 18.02 -18.21 6.88
CA GLY A 49 18.24 -16.83 6.45
C GLY A 49 17.07 -15.90 6.72
N THR A 50 15.99 -16.14 5.98
CA THR A 50 14.75 -15.39 6.06
C THR A 50 14.22 -15.37 7.49
N GLN A 51 14.18 -16.51 8.18
CA GLN A 51 13.69 -16.56 9.56
C GLN A 51 14.52 -15.66 10.50
N ALA A 52 15.85 -15.74 10.43
CA ALA A 52 16.72 -14.94 11.29
C ALA A 52 16.60 -13.43 11.00
N LEU A 53 16.52 -13.05 9.73
CA LEU A 53 16.37 -11.65 9.32
C LEU A 53 15.00 -11.09 9.72
N SER A 54 13.91 -11.85 9.50
CA SER A 54 12.56 -11.45 9.92
C SER A 54 12.44 -11.30 11.43
N GLU A 55 12.99 -12.21 12.24
CA GLU A 55 12.97 -12.08 13.71
C GLU A 55 13.81 -10.89 14.19
N ALA A 56 14.96 -10.62 13.57
CA ALA A 56 15.75 -9.45 13.90
C ALA A 56 15.01 -8.15 13.59
N LEU A 57 14.31 -8.07 12.45
CA LEU A 57 13.47 -6.93 12.09
C LEU A 57 12.33 -6.71 13.10
N VAL A 58 11.63 -7.78 13.48
CA VAL A 58 10.57 -7.70 14.48
C VAL A 58 11.11 -7.23 15.82
N ALA A 59 12.23 -7.80 16.28
CA ALA A 59 12.85 -7.41 17.54
C ALA A 59 13.23 -5.92 17.55
N GLU A 60 13.84 -5.43 16.47
CA GLU A 60 14.24 -4.03 16.33
C GLU A 60 13.02 -3.08 16.34
N VAL A 61 11.98 -3.40 15.55
CA VAL A 61 10.74 -2.59 15.49
C VAL A 61 10.04 -2.53 16.85
N LEU A 62 9.90 -3.67 17.53
CA LEU A 62 9.27 -3.73 18.84
C LEU A 62 10.09 -2.98 19.90
N ALA A 63 11.41 -3.08 19.86
CA ALA A 63 12.29 -2.35 20.77
C ALA A 63 12.14 -0.82 20.60
N ARG A 64 12.12 -0.32 19.37
CA ARG A 64 11.98 1.12 19.09
C ARG A 64 10.61 1.68 19.47
N THR A 65 9.56 0.88 19.33
CA THR A 65 8.18 1.31 19.58
C THR A 65 7.66 1.01 20.99
N GLN A 66 8.43 0.30 21.83
CA GLN A 66 7.97 -0.19 23.14
C GLN A 66 7.39 0.91 24.06
N ARG A 67 7.92 2.12 23.98
CA ARG A 67 7.54 3.25 24.85
C ARG A 67 6.77 4.35 24.11
N CYS A 68 6.42 4.11 22.85
CA CYS A 68 5.79 5.13 22.02
C CYS A 68 4.28 5.13 22.22
N PRO A 69 3.64 6.32 22.17
CA PRO A 69 2.20 6.39 22.16
C PRO A 69 1.66 5.76 20.89
N VAL A 70 0.66 4.88 21.05
CA VAL A 70 0.08 4.14 19.94
C VAL A 70 -1.09 4.92 19.35
N THR A 71 -1.09 5.13 18.04
CA THR A 71 -2.33 5.42 17.31
C THR A 71 -2.99 4.10 16.98
N THR A 72 -4.15 3.83 17.57
CA THR A 72 -5.00 2.71 17.14
C THR A 72 -6.16 3.23 16.32
N PRO A 73 -6.67 2.43 15.37
CA PRO A 73 -8.01 2.65 14.84
C PRO A 73 -9.02 2.75 15.99
N PRO A 74 -10.15 3.46 15.81
CA PRO A 74 -11.25 3.47 16.78
C PRO A 74 -11.67 2.04 17.15
N ASP A 75 -11.93 1.79 18.44
CA ASP A 75 -12.24 0.44 18.95
C ASP A 75 -13.53 -0.15 18.35
N ASP A 76 -14.46 0.69 17.92
CA ASP A 76 -15.74 0.35 17.29
C ASP A 76 -15.70 0.36 15.75
N LEU A 77 -14.52 0.55 15.15
CA LEU A 77 -14.37 0.58 13.70
C LEU A 77 -14.61 -0.81 13.09
N ASP A 78 -15.77 -1.00 12.47
CA ASP A 78 -15.98 -2.10 11.53
C ASP A 78 -15.20 -1.83 10.23
N LEU A 79 -14.01 -2.41 10.12
CA LEU A 79 -13.14 -2.23 8.96
C LEU A 79 -13.77 -2.66 7.64
N ARG A 80 -14.62 -3.70 7.63
CA ARG A 80 -15.29 -4.15 6.41
C ARG A 80 -16.33 -3.13 5.98
N GLN A 81 -17.14 -2.65 6.91
CA GLN A 81 -18.13 -1.61 6.61
C GLN A 81 -17.46 -0.30 6.19
N PHE A 82 -16.38 0.09 6.87
CA PHE A 82 -15.58 1.26 6.52
C PHE A 82 -15.04 1.15 5.08
N ALA A 83 -14.38 0.04 4.74
CA ALA A 83 -13.86 -0.22 3.39
C ALA A 83 -14.98 -0.24 2.34
N HIS A 84 -16.12 -0.88 2.64
CA HIS A 84 -17.28 -0.89 1.75
C HIS A 84 -17.74 0.53 1.39
N GLN A 85 -17.93 1.37 2.41
CA GLN A 85 -18.37 2.76 2.24
C GLN A 85 -17.33 3.56 1.44
N LYS A 86 -16.06 3.43 1.83
CA LYS A 86 -14.93 4.14 1.22
C LYS A 86 -14.77 3.83 -0.27
N PHE A 87 -14.84 2.56 -0.67
CA PHE A 87 -14.53 2.16 -2.04
C PHE A 87 -15.74 2.09 -2.97
N SER A 88 -16.96 2.10 -2.42
CA SER A 88 -18.20 1.96 -3.18
C SER A 88 -18.32 2.93 -4.35
N GLY A 89 -17.99 4.21 -4.13
CA GLY A 89 -18.07 5.25 -5.16
C GLY A 89 -17.15 4.96 -6.34
N MET A 90 -15.89 4.68 -6.03
CA MET A 90 -14.84 4.35 -7.00
C MET A 90 -15.19 3.09 -7.81
N VAL A 91 -15.58 2.00 -7.13
CA VAL A 91 -15.91 0.73 -7.80
C VAL A 91 -17.15 0.87 -8.71
N LYS A 92 -18.20 1.55 -8.25
CA LYS A 92 -19.40 1.80 -9.07
C LYS A 92 -19.10 2.67 -10.29
N GLY A 93 -18.13 3.57 -10.18
CA GLY A 93 -17.68 4.41 -11.28
C GLY A 93 -16.87 3.66 -12.34
N LEU A 94 -15.97 2.78 -11.90
CA LEU A 94 -14.97 2.13 -12.76
C LEU A 94 -15.46 0.81 -13.37
N PHE A 95 -16.25 0.02 -12.64
CA PHE A 95 -16.58 -1.35 -13.03
C PHE A 95 -18.02 -1.50 -13.54
N PRO A 96 -18.25 -2.40 -14.53
CA PRO A 96 -19.60 -2.80 -14.94
C PRO A 96 -20.41 -3.34 -13.77
N LYS A 97 -21.74 -3.17 -13.80
CA LYS A 97 -22.63 -3.58 -12.71
C LYS A 97 -22.46 -5.05 -12.29
N ALA A 98 -22.20 -5.93 -13.25
CA ALA A 98 -21.99 -7.36 -13.03
C ALA A 98 -20.70 -7.69 -12.23
N GLU A 99 -19.68 -6.81 -12.26
CA GLU A 99 -18.39 -7.03 -11.58
C GLU A 99 -18.31 -6.33 -10.22
N GLN A 100 -19.15 -5.30 -9.98
CA GLN A 100 -19.06 -4.44 -8.80
C GLN A 100 -19.11 -5.20 -7.48
N ALA A 101 -20.01 -6.17 -7.32
CA ALA A 101 -20.15 -6.90 -6.06
C ALA A 101 -18.90 -7.73 -5.73
N ILE A 102 -18.29 -8.36 -6.73
CA ILE A 102 -17.07 -9.17 -6.57
C ILE A 102 -15.89 -8.27 -6.17
N VAL A 103 -15.73 -7.15 -6.86
CA VAL A 103 -14.63 -6.21 -6.59
C VAL A 103 -14.79 -5.54 -5.21
N ILE A 104 -16.01 -5.14 -4.84
CA ILE A 104 -16.28 -4.58 -3.50
C ILE A 104 -15.97 -5.60 -2.41
N SER A 105 -16.46 -6.84 -2.54
CA SER A 105 -16.23 -7.90 -1.55
C SER A 105 -14.74 -8.19 -1.32
N MET A 106 -13.94 -8.15 -2.39
CA MET A 106 -12.49 -8.26 -2.29
C MET A 106 -11.90 -7.08 -1.49
N LEU A 107 -12.23 -5.84 -1.88
CA LEU A 107 -11.68 -4.64 -1.23
C LEU A 107 -12.10 -4.48 0.24
N GLU A 108 -13.27 -4.99 0.64
CA GLU A 108 -13.71 -5.03 2.05
C GLU A 108 -12.75 -5.80 2.95
N SER A 109 -11.96 -6.72 2.37
CA SER A 109 -10.97 -7.53 3.09
C SER A 109 -9.52 -7.09 2.82
N SER A 110 -9.31 -6.04 2.04
CA SER A 110 -7.99 -5.61 1.57
C SER A 110 -7.23 -4.74 2.54
N VAL A 111 -7.91 -4.01 3.44
CA VAL A 111 -7.26 -2.97 4.25
C VAL A 111 -6.71 -3.55 5.56
N VAL A 112 -5.42 -3.31 5.80
CA VAL A 112 -4.73 -3.71 7.03
C VAL A 112 -4.01 -2.49 7.62
N PHE A 113 -4.56 -1.91 8.68
CA PHE A 113 -3.83 -0.93 9.48
C PHE A 113 -2.72 -1.62 10.27
N LEU A 114 -1.48 -1.11 10.16
CA LEU A 114 -0.37 -1.63 10.96
C LEU A 114 -0.47 -1.12 12.39
N THR A 115 -0.61 -2.04 13.32
CA THR A 115 -0.82 -1.77 14.75
C THR A 115 0.16 -2.61 15.58
N PRO A 116 0.36 -2.28 16.87
CA PRO A 116 1.16 -3.13 17.75
C PRO A 116 0.63 -4.56 17.86
N ARG A 117 -0.67 -4.79 17.60
CA ARG A 117 -1.31 -6.11 17.68
C ARG A 117 -0.94 -7.04 16.51
N ASN A 118 -0.60 -6.49 15.34
CA ASN A 118 -0.38 -7.29 14.12
C ASN A 118 0.99 -7.09 13.47
N ILE A 119 1.75 -6.04 13.80
CA ILE A 119 3.02 -5.75 13.11
C ILE A 119 3.99 -6.94 13.15
N ALA A 120 4.09 -7.61 14.29
CA ALA A 120 5.00 -8.75 14.43
C ALA A 120 4.60 -9.97 13.59
N SER A 121 3.31 -10.21 13.36
CA SER A 121 2.86 -11.30 12.47
C SER A 121 3.03 -10.90 11.01
N VAL A 122 2.65 -9.66 10.66
CA VAL A 122 2.80 -9.12 9.30
C VAL A 122 4.25 -9.21 8.81
N LEU A 123 5.22 -8.80 9.63
CA LEU A 123 6.64 -8.84 9.26
C LEU A 123 7.20 -10.26 9.13
N ARG A 124 6.71 -11.22 9.92
CA ARG A 124 7.12 -12.63 9.84
C ARG A 124 6.55 -13.35 8.64
N GLU A 125 5.29 -13.05 8.31
CA GLU A 125 4.55 -13.71 7.24
C GLU A 125 4.84 -13.12 5.86
N MET A 126 5.45 -11.91 5.82
CA MET A 126 5.80 -11.24 4.57
C MET A 126 6.86 -12.02 3.77
N PRO A 127 6.54 -12.54 2.56
CA PRO A 127 7.47 -13.39 1.81
C PRO A 127 8.72 -12.68 1.30
N TRP A 128 8.64 -11.36 1.12
CA TRP A 128 9.72 -10.55 0.56
C TRP A 128 10.37 -9.70 1.65
N LEU A 129 11.61 -10.02 2.02
CA LEU A 129 12.35 -9.33 3.08
C LEU A 129 12.48 -7.82 2.86
N GLY A 130 12.65 -7.37 1.61
CA GLY A 130 12.68 -5.93 1.29
C GLY A 130 11.35 -5.26 1.60
N THR A 131 10.25 -5.91 1.24
CA THR A 131 8.91 -5.40 1.54
C THR A 131 8.58 -5.44 3.03
N ALA A 132 9.05 -6.46 3.76
CA ALA A 132 8.94 -6.47 5.22
C ALA A 132 9.67 -5.25 5.82
N TRP A 133 10.84 -4.92 5.29
CA TRP A 133 11.61 -3.74 5.70
C TRP A 133 10.87 -2.43 5.40
N ASP A 134 10.22 -2.30 4.24
CA ASP A 134 9.38 -1.14 3.93
C ASP A 134 8.19 -1.01 4.90
N LEU A 135 7.50 -2.12 5.22
CA LEU A 135 6.40 -2.13 6.18
C LEU A 135 6.85 -1.81 7.62
N ALA A 136 8.06 -2.22 7.99
CA ALA A 136 8.65 -1.83 9.27
C ALA A 136 8.86 -0.31 9.34
N ASN A 137 9.40 0.31 8.28
CA ASN A 137 9.57 1.76 8.23
C ASN A 137 8.24 2.51 8.19
N LEU A 138 7.23 2.01 7.47
CA LEU A 138 5.86 2.54 7.50
C LEU A 138 5.32 2.59 8.94
N TYR A 139 5.48 1.49 9.68
CA TYR A 139 5.03 1.39 11.08
C TYR A 139 5.85 2.26 12.05
N LEU A 140 7.17 2.38 11.84
CA LEU A 140 8.02 3.27 12.63
C LEU A 140 7.65 4.74 12.40
N ALA A 141 7.41 5.14 11.14
CA ALA A 141 6.96 6.48 10.78
C ALA A 141 5.65 6.85 11.53
N SER A 142 4.69 5.91 11.62
CA SER A 142 3.41 6.14 12.30
C SER A 142 3.51 6.32 13.82
N HIS A 143 4.64 5.93 14.41
CA HIS A 143 4.97 6.17 15.81
C HIS A 143 5.86 7.39 16.00
N SER A 144 6.16 8.13 14.92
CA SER A 144 7.08 9.26 14.91
C SER A 144 8.46 8.90 15.49
N VAL A 145 8.91 7.65 15.26
CA VAL A 145 10.24 7.19 15.64
C VAL A 145 11.16 7.15 14.43
N GLU A 146 12.47 7.17 14.69
CA GLU A 146 13.50 7.09 13.67
C GLU A 146 13.35 5.81 12.84
N LEU A 147 13.37 5.98 11.52
CA LEU A 147 13.34 4.89 10.55
C LEU A 147 14.60 4.01 10.68
N LEU A 148 14.57 2.85 10.05
CA LEU A 148 15.70 1.92 10.07
C LEU A 148 16.95 2.48 9.35
N SER A 149 16.75 3.46 8.45
CA SER A 149 17.81 4.09 7.66
C SER A 149 17.46 5.53 7.30
N ASP A 150 18.46 6.38 7.15
CA ASP A 150 18.32 7.74 6.62
C ASP A 150 17.87 7.74 5.14
N GLU A 151 18.09 6.64 4.42
CA GLU A 151 17.64 6.45 3.03
C GLU A 151 16.20 5.90 2.95
N ALA A 152 15.60 5.54 4.09
CA ALA A 152 14.22 5.04 4.12
C ALA A 152 13.23 6.17 3.80
N VAL A 153 12.28 5.90 2.91
CA VAL A 153 11.21 6.85 2.60
C VAL A 153 10.04 6.61 3.56
N PRO A 154 9.55 7.64 4.28
CA PRO A 154 8.37 7.49 5.13
C PRO A 154 7.11 7.39 4.26
N ILE A 155 6.77 6.17 3.85
CA ILE A 155 5.53 5.87 3.14
C ILE A 155 4.35 5.80 4.12
N LEU A 156 3.16 6.19 3.67
CA LEU A 156 1.92 6.14 4.47
C LEU A 156 1.09 4.88 4.21
N GLY A 157 1.37 4.21 3.10
CA GLY A 157 0.67 3.01 2.63
C GLY A 157 1.57 2.18 1.74
N LEU A 158 1.21 0.89 1.60
CA LEU A 158 1.82 -0.02 0.64
C LEU A 158 0.80 -1.08 0.19
N SER A 159 0.55 -1.13 -1.11
CA SER A 159 -0.33 -2.12 -1.75
C SER A 159 0.47 -3.28 -2.36
N ILE A 160 0.13 -4.51 -1.96
CA ILE A 160 0.73 -5.75 -2.44
C ILE A 160 -0.38 -6.70 -2.85
N GLU A 161 -0.41 -7.10 -4.11
CA GLU A 161 -1.48 -7.92 -4.69
C GLU A 161 -2.87 -7.33 -4.40
N THR A 162 -3.59 -7.88 -3.42
CA THR A 162 -4.92 -7.44 -2.97
C THR A 162 -4.91 -6.82 -1.57
N THR A 163 -3.76 -6.71 -0.90
CA THR A 163 -3.65 -6.19 0.47
C THR A 163 -3.08 -4.78 0.46
N CYS A 164 -3.73 -3.88 1.20
CA CYS A 164 -3.36 -2.48 1.40
C CYS A 164 -2.90 -2.32 2.86
N TYR A 165 -1.59 -2.34 3.09
CA TYR A 165 -1.04 -2.01 4.39
C TYR A 165 -1.01 -0.50 4.56
N VAL A 166 -1.55 0.01 5.65
CA VAL A 166 -1.75 1.46 5.83
C VAL A 166 -1.35 1.92 7.23
N SER A 167 -0.81 3.13 7.28
CA SER A 167 -0.40 3.78 8.53
C SER A 167 -1.63 4.15 9.36
N THR A 168 -1.52 4.04 10.68
CA THR A 168 -2.55 4.53 11.60
C THR A 168 -2.58 6.06 11.71
N ASP A 169 -1.62 6.77 11.11
CA ASP A 169 -1.70 8.23 10.93
C ASP A 169 -2.92 8.67 10.12
N TYR A 170 -3.59 7.73 9.44
CA TYR A 170 -4.83 7.98 8.71
C TYR A 170 -5.88 8.64 9.62
N PHE A 171 -5.92 8.21 10.89
CA PHE A 171 -6.86 8.73 11.88
C PHE A 171 -6.40 10.05 12.52
N ARG A 172 -5.19 10.53 12.20
CA ARG A 172 -4.62 11.78 12.70
C ARG A 172 -4.37 12.82 11.60
N SER A 173 -4.46 12.44 10.32
CA SER A 173 -4.18 13.38 9.23
C SER A 173 -5.08 14.61 9.33
N THR A 174 -4.44 15.78 9.28
CA THR A 174 -5.10 17.07 9.32
C THR A 174 -5.40 17.61 7.93
N ASN A 175 -4.78 17.05 6.89
CA ASN A 175 -5.04 17.48 5.53
C ASN A 175 -6.36 16.86 5.05
N PRO A 176 -7.39 17.68 4.74
CA PRO A 176 -8.68 17.16 4.32
C PRO A 176 -8.63 16.43 2.97
N PHE A 177 -7.56 16.54 2.18
CA PHE A 177 -7.44 15.87 0.89
C PHE A 177 -6.70 14.53 0.93
N ASP A 178 -6.11 14.16 2.07
CA ASP A 178 -5.44 12.87 2.20
C ASP A 178 -6.48 11.75 2.35
N ASP A 179 -6.32 10.69 1.55
CA ASP A 179 -7.03 9.43 1.68
C ASP A 179 -6.16 8.27 1.19
N PHE A 180 -5.04 8.06 1.87
CA PHE A 180 -4.09 7.03 1.45
C PHE A 180 -4.66 5.60 1.55
N VAL A 181 -5.75 5.37 2.29
CA VAL A 181 -6.50 4.10 2.20
C VAL A 181 -7.10 3.90 0.81
N LEU A 182 -7.68 4.95 0.23
CA LEU A 182 -8.21 4.90 -1.13
C LEU A 182 -7.10 4.87 -2.18
N HIS A 183 -6.01 5.57 -1.92
CA HIS A 183 -4.79 5.50 -2.72
C HIS A 183 -4.28 4.06 -2.87
N GLU A 184 -4.05 3.36 -1.76
CA GLU A 184 -3.57 1.97 -1.78
C GLU A 184 -4.57 1.01 -2.45
N ALA A 185 -5.88 1.25 -2.26
CA ALA A 185 -6.91 0.48 -2.92
C ALA A 185 -6.92 0.69 -4.44
N ALA A 186 -6.57 1.88 -4.92
CA ALA A 186 -6.42 2.15 -6.35
C ALA A 186 -5.27 1.34 -6.98
N HIS A 187 -4.20 1.09 -6.21
CA HIS A 187 -3.11 0.22 -6.65
C HIS A 187 -3.53 -1.25 -6.86
N VAL A 188 -4.45 -1.75 -6.05
CA VAL A 188 -4.98 -3.12 -6.20
C VAL A 188 -5.50 -3.36 -7.62
N PHE A 189 -6.05 -2.34 -8.28
CA PHE A 189 -6.60 -2.52 -9.63
C PHE A 189 -5.57 -2.84 -10.72
N HIS A 190 -4.30 -2.51 -10.54
CA HIS A 190 -3.22 -2.90 -11.44
C HIS A 190 -2.25 -3.93 -10.84
N ASN A 191 -2.45 -4.32 -9.58
CA ASN A 191 -1.72 -5.38 -8.89
C ASN A 191 -2.50 -6.72 -8.88
N CYS A 192 -3.82 -6.68 -9.07
CA CYS A 192 -4.67 -7.85 -9.05
C CYS A 192 -5.13 -8.25 -10.45
N LYS A 193 -4.91 -9.52 -10.80
CA LYS A 193 -5.44 -10.10 -12.04
C LYS A 193 -6.92 -10.40 -11.92
N ARG A 194 -7.61 -10.33 -13.05
CA ARG A 194 -9.04 -10.65 -13.12
C ARG A 194 -9.33 -12.11 -12.80
N GLU A 195 -8.45 -13.02 -13.21
CA GLU A 195 -8.57 -14.46 -12.92
C GLU A 195 -8.57 -14.75 -11.42
N THR A 196 -7.83 -13.98 -10.61
CA THR A 196 -7.80 -14.09 -9.15
C THR A 196 -9.18 -13.93 -8.52
N LEU A 197 -10.06 -13.14 -9.15
CA LEU A 197 -11.43 -12.91 -8.69
C LEU A 197 -12.47 -13.74 -9.46
N GLY A 198 -12.04 -14.68 -10.31
CA GLY A 198 -12.93 -15.45 -11.18
C GLY A 198 -13.62 -14.62 -12.26
N LEU A 199 -13.10 -13.43 -12.57
CA LEU A 199 -13.66 -12.56 -13.61
C LEU A 199 -13.15 -12.96 -14.98
N SER A 200 -13.99 -12.79 -16.01
CA SER A 200 -13.57 -13.02 -17.40
C SER A 200 -12.38 -12.15 -17.76
N HIS A 201 -11.32 -12.77 -18.28
CA HIS A 201 -10.06 -12.12 -18.64
C HIS A 201 -9.67 -12.45 -20.09
N SER A 202 -8.75 -11.67 -20.64
CA SER A 202 -8.16 -11.91 -21.95
C SER A 202 -6.73 -11.37 -21.97
N ARG A 203 -5.96 -11.65 -23.03
CA ARG A 203 -4.60 -11.11 -23.20
C ARG A 203 -4.54 -9.57 -23.17
N HIS A 204 -5.65 -8.88 -23.45
CA HIS A 204 -5.74 -7.41 -23.45
C HIS A 204 -6.53 -6.85 -22.26
N ARG A 205 -6.87 -7.71 -21.31
CA ARG A 205 -7.64 -7.38 -20.10
C ARG A 205 -7.26 -8.40 -19.02
N GLU A 206 -6.00 -8.34 -18.61
CA GLU A 206 -5.42 -9.28 -17.64
C GLU A 206 -5.65 -8.78 -16.21
N TRP A 207 -5.40 -7.50 -15.98
CA TRP A 207 -5.56 -6.81 -14.70
C TRP A 207 -6.99 -6.28 -14.52
N LEU A 208 -7.38 -5.98 -13.28
CA LEU A 208 -8.71 -5.44 -12.99
C LEU A 208 -8.97 -4.17 -13.83
N LEU A 209 -7.98 -3.28 -13.92
CA LEU A 209 -7.97 -2.11 -14.80
C LEU A 209 -6.65 -2.00 -15.57
N GLU A 210 -6.74 -1.63 -16.83
CA GLU A 210 -5.58 -1.36 -17.69
C GLU A 210 -5.08 0.07 -17.47
N ILE A 211 -4.03 0.21 -16.66
CA ILE A 211 -3.40 1.48 -16.30
C ILE A 211 -1.97 1.48 -16.86
N GLU A 212 -1.59 2.56 -17.54
CA GLU A 212 -0.24 2.74 -18.07
C GLU A 212 0.76 2.75 -16.91
N TYR A 213 1.85 1.99 -17.03
CA TYR A 213 2.80 1.77 -15.92
C TYR A 213 3.28 3.09 -15.28
N ARG A 214 3.70 4.06 -16.09
CA ARG A 214 4.13 5.40 -15.63
C ARG A 214 3.00 6.29 -15.08
N LYS A 215 1.74 5.85 -15.13
CA LYS A 215 0.55 6.58 -14.66
C LYS A 215 -0.11 5.92 -13.45
N ARG A 216 0.48 4.87 -12.89
CA ARG A 216 -0.09 4.14 -11.75
C ARG A 216 -0.26 5.03 -10.51
N GLU A 217 0.77 5.80 -10.18
CA GLU A 217 0.72 6.79 -9.09
C GLU A 217 -0.22 7.95 -9.41
N THR A 218 -0.14 8.50 -10.64
CA THR A 218 -1.06 9.56 -11.09
C THR A 218 -2.52 9.11 -10.95
N PHE A 219 -2.82 7.86 -11.29
CA PHE A 219 -4.14 7.27 -11.14
C PHE A 219 -4.55 7.15 -9.67
N ALA A 220 -3.66 6.69 -8.80
CA ALA A 220 -3.93 6.53 -7.37
C ALA A 220 -4.19 7.88 -6.69
N TYR A 221 -3.30 8.86 -6.86
CA TYR A 221 -3.49 10.23 -6.35
C TYR A 221 -4.75 10.91 -6.91
N ALA A 222 -5.03 10.73 -8.20
CA ALA A 222 -6.24 11.31 -8.80
C ALA A 222 -7.51 10.66 -8.24
N CYS A 223 -7.51 9.35 -8.01
CA CYS A 223 -8.62 8.66 -7.35
C CYS A 223 -8.82 9.15 -5.91
N GLU A 224 -7.74 9.23 -5.14
CA GLU A 224 -7.72 9.74 -3.76
C GLU A 224 -8.34 11.12 -3.66
N ALA A 225 -7.78 12.10 -4.38
CA ALA A 225 -8.26 13.48 -4.32
C ALA A 225 -9.67 13.61 -4.89
N TYR A 226 -10.01 12.92 -5.98
CA TYR A 226 -11.36 12.95 -6.52
C TYR A 226 -12.38 12.39 -5.52
N SER A 227 -12.04 11.32 -4.79
CA SER A 227 -12.90 10.81 -3.72
C SER A 227 -13.13 11.87 -2.65
N ARG A 228 -12.07 12.51 -2.16
CA ARG A 228 -12.15 13.55 -1.13
C ARG A 228 -12.94 14.76 -1.60
N LEU A 229 -12.80 15.17 -2.86
CA LEU A 229 -13.61 16.22 -3.47
C LEU A 229 -15.10 15.83 -3.52
N LEU A 230 -15.43 14.57 -3.80
CA LEU A 230 -16.81 14.08 -3.76
C LEU A 230 -17.38 14.05 -2.33
N GLU A 231 -16.58 13.64 -1.35
CA GLU A 231 -16.97 13.56 0.06
C GLU A 231 -17.16 14.95 0.70
N LEU A 232 -16.28 15.90 0.40
CA LEU A 232 -16.31 17.26 0.95
C LEU A 232 -17.25 18.20 0.18
N GLY A 233 -17.37 17.99 -1.14
CA GLY A 233 -18.06 18.90 -2.05
C GLY A 233 -19.54 18.57 -2.23
N ARG A 234 -20.41 19.50 -1.79
CA ARG A 234 -21.87 19.40 -1.88
C ARG A 234 -22.42 19.39 -3.32
N ASP A 235 -21.75 20.11 -4.21
CA ASP A 235 -22.13 20.26 -5.62
C ASP A 235 -20.90 20.55 -6.49
N SER A 236 -21.08 20.62 -7.82
CA SER A 236 -20.00 20.84 -8.78
C SER A 236 -19.25 22.16 -8.56
N LYS A 237 -19.95 23.24 -8.17
CA LYS A 237 -19.33 24.54 -7.93
C LYS A 237 -18.45 24.50 -6.68
N HIS A 238 -18.93 23.89 -5.59
CA HIS A 238 -18.13 23.67 -4.39
C HIS A 238 -16.90 22.79 -4.66
N ARG A 239 -17.02 21.75 -5.49
CA ARG A 239 -15.89 20.90 -5.87
C ARG A 239 -14.82 21.66 -6.66
N GLN A 240 -15.22 22.60 -7.51
CA GLN A 240 -14.27 23.46 -8.22
C GLN A 240 -13.50 24.39 -7.27
N VAL A 241 -14.17 24.91 -6.24
CA VAL A 241 -13.51 25.70 -5.17
C VAL A 241 -12.52 24.82 -4.42
N LEU A 242 -12.93 23.63 -3.97
CA LEU A 242 -12.04 22.70 -3.27
C LEU A 242 -10.84 22.27 -4.12
N LEU A 243 -11.01 22.09 -5.43
CA LEU A 243 -9.89 21.82 -6.35
C LEU A 243 -8.92 23.01 -6.42
N SER A 244 -9.44 24.24 -6.37
CA SER A 244 -8.59 25.44 -6.34
C SER A 244 -7.82 25.51 -5.02
N ASP A 245 -8.44 25.15 -3.89
CA ASP A 245 -7.76 25.07 -2.59
C ASP A 245 -6.66 24.00 -2.59
N LEU A 246 -6.95 22.82 -3.16
CA LEU A 246 -5.97 21.73 -3.35
C LEU A 246 -4.78 22.18 -4.20
N ALA A 247 -5.00 22.95 -5.26
CA ALA A 247 -3.95 23.45 -6.14
C ALA A 247 -3.00 24.46 -5.47
N VAL A 248 -3.41 25.07 -4.35
CA VAL A 248 -2.59 25.99 -3.54
C VAL A 248 -1.77 25.23 -2.49
N ALA A 249 -2.23 24.05 -2.06
CA ALA A 249 -1.48 23.17 -1.18
C ALA A 249 -0.29 22.54 -1.90
N PRO A 250 0.73 22.02 -1.17
CA PRO A 250 1.77 21.20 -1.77
C PRO A 250 1.14 20.04 -2.54
N LEU A 251 1.41 19.98 -3.85
CA LEU A 251 1.02 18.86 -4.71
C LEU A 251 1.75 17.59 -4.29
N PRO A 252 1.29 16.39 -4.73
CA PRO A 252 1.98 15.14 -4.44
C PRO A 252 3.49 15.25 -4.68
N ASN A 253 4.27 15.11 -3.62
CA ASN A 253 5.74 15.18 -3.68
C ASN A 253 6.31 13.82 -4.11
N ASP A 254 5.87 13.36 -5.27
CA ASP A 254 6.24 12.09 -5.87
C ASP A 254 6.71 12.37 -7.30
N GLU A 255 7.99 12.10 -7.58
CA GLU A 255 8.61 12.35 -8.89
C GLU A 255 7.92 11.61 -10.05
N ARG A 256 7.10 10.59 -9.74
CA ARG A 256 6.32 9.83 -10.70
C ARG A 256 5.03 10.56 -11.12
N VAL A 257 4.70 11.70 -10.50
CA VAL A 257 3.47 12.46 -10.73
C VAL A 257 3.80 13.85 -11.28
N ASP A 258 3.23 14.17 -12.45
CA ASP A 258 3.22 15.54 -12.96
C ASP A 258 2.05 16.31 -12.33
N GLY A 259 2.37 17.35 -11.55
CA GLY A 259 1.38 18.13 -10.82
C GLY A 259 0.36 18.86 -11.69
N ALA A 260 0.76 19.32 -12.89
CA ALA A 260 -0.14 20.01 -13.80
C ALA A 260 -1.13 19.03 -14.44
N GLU A 261 -0.63 17.88 -14.92
CA GLU A 261 -1.47 16.81 -15.45
C GLU A 261 -2.44 16.28 -14.40
N TYR A 262 -1.99 16.13 -13.16
CA TYR A 262 -2.82 15.71 -12.03
C TYR A 262 -4.02 16.65 -11.81
N LEU A 263 -3.78 17.96 -11.76
CA LEU A 263 -4.84 18.97 -11.60
C LEU A 263 -5.79 19.00 -12.81
N ASP A 264 -5.26 18.87 -14.03
CA ASP A 264 -6.06 18.80 -15.26
C ASP A 264 -7.01 17.59 -15.25
N ILE A 265 -6.52 16.42 -14.82
CA ILE A 265 -7.33 15.21 -14.68
C ILE A 265 -8.47 15.43 -13.70
N LEU A 266 -8.21 16.07 -12.56
CA LEU A 266 -9.23 16.36 -11.56
C LEU A 266 -10.29 17.36 -12.06
N ALA A 267 -9.86 18.42 -12.77
CA ALA A 267 -10.78 19.38 -13.37
C ALA A 267 -11.75 18.71 -14.37
N GLU A 268 -11.24 17.82 -15.23
CA GLU A 268 -12.07 17.01 -16.12
C GLU A 268 -13.01 16.07 -15.35
N ALA A 269 -12.51 15.45 -14.27
CA ALA A 269 -13.28 14.49 -13.50
C ALA A 269 -14.49 15.13 -12.79
N ILE A 270 -14.32 16.32 -12.19
CA ILE A 270 -15.36 17.04 -11.44
C ILE A 270 -16.51 17.50 -12.35
N THR A 271 -16.21 17.83 -13.61
CA THR A 271 -17.21 18.30 -14.58
C THR A 271 -17.91 17.15 -15.32
N ALA A 272 -17.34 15.95 -15.28
CA ALA A 272 -17.89 14.79 -15.97
C ALA A 272 -19.02 14.11 -15.18
N ARG A 273 -19.98 13.53 -15.93
CA ARG A 273 -21.02 12.66 -15.34
C ARG A 273 -20.43 11.45 -14.60
N ASN A 274 -19.28 10.96 -15.04
CA ASN A 274 -18.53 9.90 -14.37
C ASN A 274 -17.04 10.25 -14.38
N GLY A 275 -16.60 11.00 -13.36
CA GLY A 275 -15.20 11.40 -13.21
C GLY A 275 -14.23 10.23 -13.04
N TRP A 276 -14.63 9.13 -12.40
CA TRP A 276 -13.81 7.93 -12.25
C TRP A 276 -13.35 7.37 -13.60
N LYS A 277 -14.26 7.29 -14.58
CA LYS A 277 -13.90 6.86 -15.94
C LYS A 277 -13.02 7.86 -16.68
N ARG A 278 -13.12 9.16 -16.37
CA ARG A 278 -12.22 10.18 -16.95
C ARG A 278 -10.80 10.01 -16.41
N ILE A 279 -10.67 9.82 -15.10
CA ILE A 279 -9.38 9.52 -14.45
C ILE A 279 -8.75 8.27 -15.08
N LEU A 280 -9.51 7.17 -15.16
CA LEU A 280 -9.03 5.94 -15.81
C LEU A 280 -8.61 6.19 -17.26
N ALA A 281 -9.44 6.84 -18.07
CA ALA A 281 -9.11 7.12 -19.47
C ALA A 281 -7.82 7.94 -19.63
N ARG A 282 -7.60 8.93 -18.76
CA ARG A 282 -6.38 9.75 -18.73
C ARG A 282 -5.14 8.99 -18.25
N CYS A 283 -5.31 7.85 -17.60
CA CYS A 283 -4.23 7.01 -17.07
C CYS A 283 -4.05 5.68 -17.83
N SER A 284 -4.97 5.30 -18.71
CA SER A 284 -4.87 4.09 -19.53
C SER A 284 -3.88 4.25 -20.70
N PRO A 285 -3.35 3.16 -21.28
CA PRO A 285 -2.49 3.22 -22.47
C PRO A 285 -3.18 3.89 -23.67
N ALA A 286 -2.42 4.58 -24.53
CA ALA A 286 -2.96 5.33 -25.67
C ALA A 286 -3.86 4.51 -26.63
N VAL A 287 -3.53 3.23 -26.85
CA VAL A 287 -4.30 2.29 -27.69
C VAL A 287 -5.70 2.01 -27.12
N VAL A 288 -5.86 2.10 -25.79
CA VAL A 288 -7.14 1.95 -25.11
C VAL A 288 -7.95 3.26 -25.22
N ARG A 289 -7.29 4.42 -25.09
CA ARG A 289 -7.94 5.74 -25.18
C ARG A 289 -8.63 5.97 -26.53
N SER A 290 -7.99 5.59 -27.63
CA SER A 290 -8.55 5.75 -28.99
C SER A 290 -9.81 4.92 -29.22
N ARG A 291 -9.92 3.74 -28.60
CA ARG A 291 -11.12 2.89 -28.65
C ARG A 291 -12.28 3.48 -27.87
N THR A 292 -12.02 4.16 -26.75
CA THR A 292 -13.06 4.82 -25.94
C THR A 292 -13.64 6.05 -26.63
N ILE A 293 -12.84 6.78 -27.42
CA ILE A 293 -13.28 7.94 -28.21
C ILE A 293 -14.09 7.50 -29.45
N SER A 294 -13.88 6.28 -29.95
CA SER A 294 -14.49 5.80 -31.20
C SER A 294 -15.86 5.10 -31.03
N MET A 295 -16.42 5.03 -29.82
CA MET A 295 -17.77 4.51 -29.62
C MET A 295 -18.79 5.64 -29.75
N PRO A 296 -19.74 5.59 -30.71
CA PRO A 296 -20.83 6.55 -30.76
C PRO A 296 -21.67 6.42 -29.50
N VAL A 297 -22.08 7.56 -28.94
CA VAL A 297 -23.16 7.60 -27.96
C VAL A 297 -24.43 7.24 -28.72
N SER A 298 -24.89 6.00 -28.54
CA SER A 298 -26.25 5.56 -28.86
C SER A 298 -27.07 5.51 -27.59
#